data_AF-A0A2M8TG66-F1
#
_entry.id   AF-A0A2M8TG66-F1
#
_cell.length_a   1.000
_cell.length_b   1.000
_cell.length_c   1.000
_cell.angle_alpha   90.00
_cell.angle_beta   90.00
_cell.angle_gamma   90.00
#
_symmetry.space_group_name_H-M   'P 1'
#
loop_
_entity.id
_entity.type
_entity.pdbx_description
1 polymer ?
#
loop_
_entity_poly.entity_id
_entity_poly.type
_entity_poly.pdbx_seq_one_letter_code
_entity_poly.pdbx_strand_id
1 'polypeptide(L)'
;MKVILTLEETKDFLRVDGTDDDSFLTLCIQGAEDYLISNTGLTNLDSTNARAKIYCFCLVSDWYNNKSYTLDTVNMSNKTRLTLNSIAFQLVLEDKVKQAESGGTSV
;
A
#
# COMPACT_ATOMS: atom_id res chain seq x y z
N MET A 1 -14.29 -1.62 -1.99
CA MET A 1 -12.93 -1.64 -1.42
C MET A 1 -12.96 -0.85 -0.12
N LYS A 2 -12.30 -1.31 0.94
CA LYS A 2 -12.17 -0.54 2.18
C LYS A 2 -10.93 0.35 2.07
N VAL A 3 -11.02 1.55 2.64
CA VAL A 3 -9.91 2.51 2.67
C VAL A 3 -8.78 1.95 3.55
N ILE A 4 -7.56 1.93 3.01
CA ILE A 4 -6.35 1.52 3.74
C ILE A 4 -5.66 2.77 4.29
N LEU A 5 -5.53 3.83 3.47
CA LEU A 5 -4.94 5.12 3.86
C LEU A 5 -5.91 6.27 3.66
N THR A 6 -5.95 7.21 4.62
CA THR A 6 -6.64 8.50 4.40
C THR A 6 -5.67 9.53 3.83
N LEU A 7 -6.21 10.57 3.18
CA LEU A 7 -5.41 11.68 2.68
C LEU A 7 -4.69 12.42 3.81
N GLU A 8 -5.38 12.69 4.92
CA GLU A 8 -4.81 13.33 6.12
C GLU A 8 -3.64 12.52 6.68
N GLU A 9 -3.83 11.22 6.91
CA GLU A 9 -2.78 10.34 7.43
C GLU A 9 -1.57 10.27 6.49
N THR A 10 -1.82 10.31 5.18
CA THR A 10 -0.77 10.33 4.15
C THR A 10 0.01 11.64 4.16
N LYS A 11 -0.68 12.78 4.33
CA LYS A 11 -0.04 14.09 4.43
C LYS A 11 0.82 14.20 5.68
N ASP A 12 0.31 13.70 6.81
CA ASP A 12 1.08 13.62 8.06
C ASP A 12 2.35 12.79 7.89
N PHE A 13 2.24 11.62 7.23
CA PHE A 13 3.37 10.75 6.96
C PHE A 13 4.43 11.41 6.06
N LEU A 14 4.00 12.14 5.02
CA LEU A 14 4.88 12.82 4.07
C LEU A 14 5.33 14.22 4.53
N ARG A 15 4.78 14.73 5.64
CA ARG A 15 4.97 16.10 6.13
C ARG A 15 4.60 17.15 5.07
N VAL A 16 3.44 16.96 4.45
CA VAL A 16 2.89 17.88 3.43
C VAL A 16 1.84 18.78 4.08
N ASP A 17 2.12 20.08 4.08
CA ASP A 17 1.20 21.11 4.54
C ASP A 17 0.37 21.67 3.36
N GLY A 18 -0.79 22.27 3.67
CA GLY A 18 -1.66 22.89 2.65
C GLY A 18 -2.41 21.86 1.81
N THR A 19 -2.97 22.27 0.66
CA THR A 19 -3.87 21.41 -0.16
C THR A 19 -3.43 21.28 -1.62
N ASP A 20 -2.31 21.89 -2.00
CA ASP A 20 -1.90 22.02 -3.40
C ASP A 20 -1.65 20.66 -4.06
N ASP A 21 -1.15 19.70 -3.30
CA ASP A 21 -0.82 18.34 -3.77
C ASP A 21 -1.92 17.30 -3.47
N ASP A 22 -3.06 17.70 -2.87
CA ASP A 22 -4.11 16.76 -2.40
C ASP A 22 -4.65 15.86 -3.52
N SER A 23 -4.82 16.41 -4.72
CA SER A 23 -5.30 15.65 -5.89
C SER A 23 -4.30 14.58 -6.32
N PHE A 24 -3.01 14.91 -6.33
CA PHE A 24 -1.97 13.97 -6.71
C PHE A 24 -1.73 12.90 -5.63
N LEU A 25 -1.75 13.30 -4.35
CA LEU A 25 -1.67 12.36 -3.24
C LEU A 25 -2.84 11.38 -3.23
N THR A 26 -4.06 11.85 -3.52
CA THR A 26 -5.23 10.98 -3.65
C THR A 26 -5.04 9.93 -4.74
N LEU A 27 -4.49 10.32 -5.90
CA LEU A 27 -4.18 9.40 -7.00
C LEU A 27 -3.11 8.37 -6.59
N CYS A 28 -2.05 8.81 -5.91
CA CYS A 28 -1.01 7.92 -5.40
C CYS A 28 -1.58 6.92 -4.39
N ILE A 29 -2.47 7.33 -3.48
CA ILE A 29 -3.10 6.45 -2.51
C ILE A 29 -3.91 5.37 -3.23
N GLN A 30 -4.79 5.77 -4.15
CA GLN A 30 -5.63 4.84 -4.92
C GLN A 30 -4.77 3.82 -5.69
N GLY A 31 -3.75 4.30 -6.42
CA GLY A 31 -2.85 3.41 -7.16
C GLY A 31 -2.08 2.45 -6.25
N ALA A 32 -1.70 2.88 -5.05
CA ALA A 32 -0.97 2.04 -4.11
C ALA A 32 -1.85 0.92 -3.53
N GLU A 33 -3.11 1.24 -3.21
CA GLU A 33 -4.12 0.27 -2.78
C GLU A 33 -4.41 -0.76 -3.88
N ASP A 34 -4.63 -0.31 -5.12
CA ASP A 34 -4.85 -1.18 -6.28
C ASP A 34 -3.65 -2.10 -6.55
N TYR A 35 -2.43 -1.56 -6.44
CA TYR A 35 -1.19 -2.33 -6.65
C TYR A 35 -0.98 -3.38 -5.55
N LEU A 36 -1.33 -3.06 -4.30
CA LEU A 36 -1.31 -4.02 -3.19
C LEU A 36 -2.28 -5.18 -3.44
N ILE A 37 -3.52 -4.88 -3.84
CA ILE A 37 -4.53 -5.91 -4.13
C ILE A 37 -4.07 -6.75 -5.33
N SER A 38 -3.55 -6.13 -6.38
CA SER A 38 -3.06 -6.84 -7.57
C SER A 38 -1.92 -7.81 -7.26
N ASN A 39 -1.00 -7.43 -6.36
CA ASN A 39 0.14 -8.27 -5.99
C ASN A 39 -0.19 -9.36 -4.98
N THR A 40 -1.21 -9.16 -4.14
CA THR A 40 -1.55 -10.11 -3.06
C THR A 40 -2.76 -10.97 -3.37
N GLY A 41 -3.69 -10.49 -4.20
CA GLY A 41 -5.00 -11.08 -4.41
C GLY A 41 -5.98 -10.88 -3.24
N LEU A 42 -5.59 -10.13 -2.20
CA LEU A 42 -6.40 -9.96 -0.99
C LEU A 42 -7.32 -8.74 -1.11
N THR A 43 -8.64 -8.96 -1.01
CA THR A 43 -9.66 -7.90 -1.18
C THR A 43 -10.25 -7.38 0.13
N ASN A 44 -9.91 -8.01 1.25
CA ASN A 44 -10.40 -7.73 2.60
C ASN A 44 -9.44 -6.87 3.44
N LEU A 45 -8.46 -6.22 2.82
CA LEU A 45 -7.52 -5.32 3.47
C LEU A 45 -8.19 -3.98 3.83
N ASP A 46 -7.81 -3.42 4.97
CA ASP A 46 -8.29 -2.12 5.46
C ASP A 46 -7.28 -1.45 6.40
N SER A 47 -7.63 -0.26 6.90
CA SER A 47 -6.80 0.59 7.76
C SER A 47 -6.35 -0.05 9.08
N THR A 48 -6.91 -1.19 9.49
CA THR A 48 -6.46 -1.95 10.68
C THR A 48 -5.21 -2.80 10.38
N ASN A 49 -4.89 -3.03 9.11
CA ASN A 49 -3.74 -3.84 8.71
C ASN A 49 -2.48 -2.97 8.59
N ALA A 50 -1.68 -2.92 9.65
CA ALA A 50 -0.45 -2.13 9.68
C ALA A 50 0.51 -2.42 8.51
N ARG A 51 0.63 -3.68 8.07
CA ARG A 51 1.43 -4.04 6.88
C ARG A 51 0.87 -3.48 5.59
N ALA A 52 -0.46 -3.48 5.42
CA ALA A 52 -1.09 -2.89 4.26
C ALA A 52 -0.85 -1.37 4.22
N LYS A 53 -0.96 -0.71 5.39
CA LYS A 53 -0.61 0.72 5.52
C LYS A 53 0.85 1.00 5.16
N ILE A 54 1.79 0.25 5.73
CA ILE A 54 3.23 0.43 5.43
C ILE A 54 3.51 0.20 3.95
N TYR A 55 2.91 -0.82 3.34
CA TYR A 55 3.05 -1.10 1.91
C TYR A 55 2.60 0.11 1.07
N CYS A 56 1.40 0.62 1.34
CA CYS A 56 0.86 1.76 0.62
C CYS A 56 1.68 3.03 0.86
N PHE A 57 2.12 3.30 2.09
CA PHE A 57 3.00 4.43 2.40
C PHE A 57 4.33 4.39 1.66
N CYS A 58 4.94 3.21 1.54
CA CYS A 58 6.17 3.05 0.76
C CYS A 58 5.97 3.43 -0.71
N LEU A 59 4.87 3.00 -1.33
CA LEU A 59 4.53 3.35 -2.72
C LEU A 59 4.23 4.83 -2.88
N VAL A 60 3.35 5.37 -2.05
CA VAL A 60 2.94 6.77 -2.11
C VAL A 60 4.15 7.67 -1.92
N SER A 61 5.04 7.37 -0.97
CA SER A 61 6.28 8.12 -0.75
C SER A 61 7.22 8.05 -1.95
N ASP A 62 7.40 6.88 -2.55
CA ASP A 62 8.25 6.72 -3.73
C ASP A 62 7.71 7.52 -4.93
N TRP A 63 6.40 7.44 -5.20
CA TRP A 63 5.78 8.17 -6.31
C TRP A 63 5.72 9.67 -6.05
N TYR A 64 5.42 10.09 -4.82
CA TYR A 64 5.34 11.50 -4.47
C TYR A 64 6.70 12.19 -4.48
N ASN A 65 7.71 11.59 -3.86
CA ASN A 65 9.05 12.19 -3.79
C ASN A 65 9.76 12.16 -5.15
N ASN A 66 9.44 11.19 -6.01
CA ASN A 66 10.01 11.09 -7.35
C ASN A 66 9.08 11.67 -8.44
N LYS A 67 8.09 12.51 -8.06
CA LYS A 67 7.11 13.10 -8.99
C LYS A 67 7.71 13.94 -10.12
N SER A 68 8.98 14.34 -10.01
CA SER A 68 9.74 15.07 -11.02
C SER A 68 10.44 14.18 -12.05
N TYR A 69 10.63 12.88 -11.76
CA TYR A 69 11.24 11.91 -12.69
C TYR A 69 10.24 11.25 -13.65
N THR A 70 8.94 11.54 -13.47
CA THR A 70 7.82 10.93 -14.20
C THR A 70 7.65 11.41 -15.63
N LEU A 71 8.36 12.46 -16.07
CA LEU A 71 8.30 12.86 -17.48
C LEU A 71 9.06 11.90 -18.40
N ASP A 72 10.05 11.12 -17.91
CA ASP A 72 10.81 10.22 -18.79
C ASP A 72 10.91 8.75 -18.33
N THR A 73 10.93 8.40 -17.04
CA THR A 73 10.93 6.97 -16.64
C THR A 73 10.46 6.77 -15.19
N VAL A 74 9.33 6.08 -14.98
CA VAL A 74 8.90 5.62 -13.65
C VAL A 74 9.81 4.47 -13.19
N ASN A 75 10.96 4.78 -12.61
CA ASN A 75 11.87 3.80 -12.04
C ASN A 75 11.71 3.76 -10.51
N MET A 76 10.74 2.99 -10.03
CA MET A 76 10.67 2.61 -8.61
C MET A 76 11.98 1.97 -8.20
N SER A 77 12.55 2.39 -7.06
CA SER A 77 13.85 1.85 -6.64
C SER A 77 13.78 0.33 -6.43
N ASN A 78 14.84 -0.39 -6.83
CA ASN A 78 14.93 -1.84 -6.62
C ASN A 78 14.75 -2.24 -5.15
N LYS A 79 15.24 -1.40 -4.22
CA LYS A 79 15.06 -1.61 -2.79
C LYS A 79 13.59 -1.52 -2.39
N THR A 80 12.87 -0.49 -2.87
CA THR A 80 11.42 -0.32 -2.64
C THR A 80 10.67 -1.56 -3.12
N ARG A 81 10.95 -2.02 -4.34
CA ARG A 81 10.33 -3.23 -4.91
C ARG A 81 10.54 -4.49 -4.07
N LEU A 82 11.77 -4.72 -3.60
CA LEU A 82 12.10 -5.89 -2.77
C LEU A 82 11.36 -5.87 -1.43
N THR A 83 11.28 -4.70 -0.79
CA THR A 83 10.53 -4.52 0.47
C THR A 83 9.05 -4.78 0.26
N LEU A 84 8.46 -4.23 -0.81
CA LEU A 84 7.05 -4.45 -1.14
C LEU A 84 6.74 -5.93 -1.38
N ASN A 85 7.55 -6.62 -2.20
CA ASN A 85 7.36 -8.05 -2.44
C ASN A 85 7.41 -8.88 -1.15
N SER A 86 8.30 -8.52 -0.23
CA SER A 86 8.40 -9.18 1.08
C SER A 86 7.13 -8.98 1.91
N ILE A 87 6.61 -7.75 1.97
CA ILE A 87 5.38 -7.45 2.71
C ILE A 87 4.16 -8.13 2.07
N ALA A 88 4.05 -8.11 0.73
CA ALA A 88 2.98 -8.78 0.00
C ALA A 88 2.97 -10.29 0.28
N PHE A 89 4.15 -10.92 0.24
CA PHE A 89 4.28 -12.33 0.57
C PHE A 89 3.84 -12.65 2.01
N GLN A 90 4.24 -11.83 2.99
CA GLN A 90 3.84 -11.99 4.39
C GLN A 90 2.32 -11.87 4.58
N LEU A 91 1.68 -10.89 3.92
CA LEU A 91 0.22 -10.72 3.96
C LEU A 91 -0.51 -11.96 3.43
N VAL A 92 -0.06 -12.50 2.29
CA VAL A 92 -0.66 -13.70 1.70
C VAL A 92 -0.49 -14.92 2.60
N LEU A 93 0.68 -15.08 3.24
CA LEU A 93 0.90 -16.18 4.18
C LEU A 93 -0.04 -16.13 5.38
N GLU A 94 -0.23 -14.95 5.95
CA GLU A 94 -1.10 -14.78 7.12
C GLU A 94 -2.56 -15.03 6.82
N ASP A 95 -3.02 -14.61 5.64
CA ASP A 95 -4.37 -14.90 5.20
C ASP A 95 -4.59 -16.41 5.07
N LYS A 96 -3.62 -17.13 4.48
CA LYS A 96 -3.65 -18.60 4.41
C LYS A 96 -3.66 -19.27 5.79
N VAL A 97 -2.89 -18.77 6.75
CA VAL A 97 -2.89 -19.28 8.14
C VAL A 97 -4.25 -19.07 8.79
N LYS A 98 -4.84 -17.88 8.69
CA LYS A 98 -6.18 -17.59 9.24
C LYS A 98 -7.27 -18.47 8.64
N GLN A 99 -7.21 -18.75 7.33
CA GLN A 99 -8.13 -19.68 6.67
C GLN A 99 -7.97 -21.11 7.20
N ALA A 100 -6.74 -21.57 7.43
CA ALA A 100 -6.48 -22.91 7.98
C ALA A 100 -6.97 -23.05 9.42
N GLU A 101 -6.81 -22.03 10.26
CA GLU A 101 -7.29 -22.03 11.65
C GLU A 101 -8.83 -22.02 11.74
N SER A 102 -9.50 -21.29 10.85
CA SER A 102 -10.97 -21.23 10.80
C SER A 102 -11.63 -22.44 10.15
N GLY A 103 -10.93 -23.16 9.27
CA GLY A 103 -11.38 -24.43 8.67
C GLY A 103 -11.21 -25.67 9.55
N GLY A 104 -10.51 -25.56 10.68
CA GLY A 104 -10.14 -26.70 11.54
C GLY A 104 -11.14 -27.09 12.64
N THR A 105 -12.28 -26.40 12.79
CA THR A 105 -13.29 -26.67 13.85
C THR A 105 -14.52 -27.44 13.37
N SER A 106 -14.33 -28.43 12.50
CA SER A 106 -15.40 -29.39 12.17
C SER A 106 -14.83 -30.77 11.91
N VAL A 107 -14.46 -31.47 12.99
CA VAL A 107 -14.49 -32.94 13.11
C VAL A 107 -14.87 -33.27 14.55
#